data_AF-A0A540WYE0-F1
#
_entry.id   AF-A0A540WYE0-F1
#
_cell.length_a   1.000
_cell.length_b   1.000
_cell.length_c   1.000
_cell.angle_alpha   90.00
_cell.angle_beta   90.00
_cell.angle_gamma   90.00
#
_symmetry.space_group_name_H-M   'P 1'
#
loop_
_entity.id
_entity.type
_entity.pdbx_description
1 polymer ?
#
loop_
_entity_poly.entity_id
_entity_poly.type
_entity_poly.pdbx_seq_one_letter_code
_entity_poly.pdbx_strand_id
1 'polypeptide(L)'
;MPPRPPPAGPSTSTGFVTDVSRLLGAFRWAFMPLGLLALVAVGVHAAADTLDDRLVAVVDRVDAAFDGLVGRYDVTAPMVEWVSLELRTRIARILALTWELAADLVLALPALGYREATAAAVKPAESWRAALEGQEAKPSWRALWQRCLRQPTPMRWLRPLATAAVVVAGACTVAKLMQGTVYLSWRELMGDQVADWGARGLAVGALVGVLATLGWRAVLRNLQHADAACAQERGRRAFTRGLLGCAVVVPLALAAVLDATPLVSFLR
;
A
#
# COMPACT_ATOMS: atom_id res chain seq x y z
N MET A 1 23.70 63.19 14.74
CA MET A 1 24.16 61.79 14.99
C MET A 1 22.93 60.95 15.28
N PRO A 2 22.65 59.86 14.53
CA PRO A 2 21.54 58.97 14.87
C PRO A 2 21.87 58.09 16.09
N PRO A 3 20.87 57.68 16.90
CA PRO A 3 21.08 56.92 18.12
C PRO A 3 21.47 55.46 17.84
N ARG A 4 22.33 54.91 18.70
CA ARG A 4 22.85 53.54 18.64
C ARG A 4 21.74 52.54 18.99
N PRO A 5 21.57 51.42 18.25
CA PRO A 5 20.62 50.38 18.62
C PRO A 5 21.03 49.72 19.95
N PRO A 6 20.07 49.29 20.79
CA PRO A 6 20.35 48.63 22.05
C PRO A 6 20.96 47.23 21.80
N PRO A 7 21.80 46.72 22.73
CA PRO A 7 22.41 45.41 22.59
C PRO A 7 21.35 44.30 22.67
N ALA A 8 21.43 43.35 21.74
CA ALA A 8 20.58 42.17 21.74
C ALA A 8 20.79 41.39 23.05
N GLY A 9 19.71 41.19 23.81
CA GLY A 9 19.71 40.34 25.00
C GLY A 9 20.02 38.88 24.66
N PRO A 10 20.54 38.11 25.62
CA PRO A 10 20.99 36.74 25.38
C PRO A 10 19.80 35.84 25.00
N SER A 11 19.89 35.21 23.84
CA SER A 11 18.96 34.19 23.36
C SER A 11 19.02 32.95 24.25
N THR A 12 18.05 32.82 25.15
CA THR A 12 17.89 31.68 26.04
C THR A 12 17.23 30.49 25.31
N SER A 13 17.90 29.34 25.39
CA SER A 13 17.33 27.98 25.37
C SER A 13 16.45 27.53 24.18
N THR A 14 16.89 27.71 22.93
CA THR A 14 16.19 27.17 21.73
C THR A 14 16.83 25.91 21.12
N GLY A 15 17.97 25.43 21.62
CA GLY A 15 18.73 24.34 21.00
C GLY A 15 18.03 22.97 21.03
N PHE A 16 17.72 22.45 22.22
CA PHE A 16 17.24 21.08 22.38
C PHE A 16 15.93 20.79 21.65
N VAL A 17 14.91 21.65 21.76
CA VAL A 17 13.62 21.47 21.08
C VAL A 17 13.78 21.52 19.55
N THR A 18 14.67 22.38 19.05
CA THR A 18 14.98 22.47 17.62
C THR A 18 15.71 21.23 17.13
N ASP A 19 16.65 20.71 17.91
CA ASP A 19 17.41 19.50 17.59
C ASP A 19 16.52 18.25 17.63
N VAL A 20 15.64 18.12 18.63
CA VAL A 20 14.62 17.05 18.68
C VAL A 20 13.66 17.17 17.49
N SER A 21 13.22 18.38 17.13
CA SER A 21 12.35 18.59 15.96
C SER A 21 13.04 18.24 14.64
N ARG A 22 14.34 18.54 14.51
CA ARG A 22 15.16 18.16 13.34
C ARG A 22 15.36 16.65 13.28
N LEU A 23 15.66 16.01 14.41
CA LEU A 23 15.81 14.57 14.53
C LEU A 23 14.50 13.86 14.17
N LEU A 24 13.37 14.26 14.75
CA LEU A 24 12.05 13.72 14.43
C LEU A 24 11.67 13.98 12.97
N GLY A 25 12.06 15.14 12.42
CA GLY A 25 11.90 15.46 11.00
C GLY A 25 12.68 14.52 10.09
N ALA A 26 13.95 14.26 10.41
CA ALA A 26 14.84 13.36 9.66
C ALA A 26 14.39 11.89 9.78
N PHE A 27 14.02 11.46 10.99
CA PHE A 27 13.47 10.14 11.26
C PHE A 27 12.19 9.92 10.45
N ARG A 28 11.22 10.83 10.55
CA ARG A 28 9.98 10.77 9.78
C ARG A 28 10.23 10.71 8.28
N TRP A 29 11.20 11.48 7.76
CA TRP A 29 11.52 11.49 6.33
C TRP A 29 11.99 10.12 5.81
N ALA A 30 12.77 9.37 6.59
CA ALA A 30 13.22 8.04 6.20
C ALA A 30 12.16 6.96 6.46
N PHE A 31 11.51 7.00 7.62
CA PHE A 31 10.59 5.95 8.06
C PHE A 31 9.21 6.02 7.40
N MET A 32 8.73 7.20 6.99
CA MET A 32 7.45 7.33 6.30
C MET A 32 7.39 6.58 4.96
N PRO A 33 8.29 6.81 3.99
CA PRO A 33 8.23 6.09 2.71
C PRO A 33 8.42 4.59 2.90
N LEU A 34 9.28 4.17 3.82
CA LEU A 34 9.48 2.76 4.16
C LEU A 34 8.24 2.14 4.82
N GLY A 35 7.60 2.84 5.76
CA GLY A 35 6.38 2.37 6.41
C GLY A 35 5.20 2.28 5.44
N LEU A 36 5.07 3.23 4.50
CA LEU A 36 4.07 3.17 3.44
C LEU A 36 4.34 2.00 2.48
N LEU A 37 5.60 1.82 2.06
CA LEU A 37 5.99 0.71 1.20
C LEU A 37 5.72 -0.63 1.90
N ALA A 38 6.15 -0.78 3.15
CA ALA A 38 5.97 -2.01 3.91
C ALA A 38 4.49 -2.33 4.12
N LEU A 39 3.66 -1.34 4.47
CA LEU A 39 2.22 -1.55 4.64
C LEU A 39 1.56 -2.03 3.35
N VAL A 40 1.91 -1.41 2.20
CA VAL A 40 1.38 -1.82 0.91
C VAL A 40 1.88 -3.22 0.57
N ALA A 41 3.19 -3.49 0.67
CA ALA A 41 3.78 -4.79 0.34
C ALA A 41 3.20 -5.92 1.20
N VAL A 42 3.05 -5.73 2.52
CA VAL A 42 2.40 -6.71 3.40
C VAL A 42 0.94 -6.94 3.00
N GLY A 43 0.24 -5.89 2.58
CA GLY A 43 -1.11 -6.02 2.03
C GLY A 43 -1.16 -6.77 0.70
N VAL A 44 -0.18 -6.54 -0.18
CA VAL A 44 -0.08 -7.20 -1.48
C VAL A 44 0.18 -8.68 -1.26
N HIS A 45 1.13 -9.00 -0.38
CA HIS A 45 1.45 -10.35 0.03
C HIS A 45 0.21 -11.10 0.56
N ALA A 46 -0.50 -10.52 1.52
CA ALA A 46 -1.70 -11.15 2.08
C ALA A 46 -2.80 -11.39 1.01
N ALA A 47 -2.94 -10.45 0.06
CA ALA A 47 -3.88 -10.61 -1.04
C ALA A 47 -3.40 -11.63 -2.10
N ALA A 48 -2.09 -11.75 -2.29
CA ALA A 48 -1.47 -12.71 -3.20
C ALA A 48 -1.61 -14.15 -2.67
N ASP A 49 -1.51 -14.36 -1.35
CA ASP A 49 -1.79 -15.67 -0.73
C ASP A 49 -3.21 -16.15 -1.05
N THR A 50 -4.21 -15.26 -0.92
CA THR A 50 -5.60 -15.58 -1.31
C THR A 50 -5.72 -15.83 -2.81
N LEU A 51 -4.93 -15.13 -3.63
CA LEU A 51 -4.91 -15.31 -5.07
C LEU A 51 -4.26 -16.65 -5.46
N ASP A 52 -3.23 -17.12 -4.76
CA ASP A 52 -2.56 -18.39 -5.00
C ASP A 52 -3.56 -19.56 -4.91
N ASP A 53 -4.37 -19.61 -3.85
CA ASP A 53 -5.43 -20.61 -3.69
C ASP A 53 -6.41 -20.62 -4.88
N ARG A 54 -6.72 -19.44 -5.43
CA ARG A 54 -7.59 -19.31 -6.60
C ARG A 54 -6.90 -19.71 -7.89
N LEU A 55 -5.61 -19.41 -8.03
CA LEU A 55 -4.79 -19.79 -9.18
C LEU A 55 -4.65 -21.30 -9.25
N VAL A 56 -4.43 -22.00 -8.13
CA VAL A 56 -4.44 -23.47 -8.09
C VAL A 56 -5.76 -24.00 -8.64
N ALA A 57 -6.90 -23.49 -8.15
CA ALA A 57 -8.22 -23.93 -8.61
C ALA A 57 -8.49 -23.61 -10.11
N VAL A 58 -7.87 -22.56 -10.66
CA VAL A 58 -7.95 -22.25 -12.10
C VAL A 58 -7.07 -23.19 -12.91
N VAL A 59 -5.84 -23.42 -12.48
CA VAL A 59 -4.90 -24.35 -13.14
C VAL A 59 -5.51 -25.76 -13.17
N ASP A 60 -6.08 -26.23 -12.07
CA ASP A 60 -6.76 -27.53 -12.00
C ASP A 60 -7.96 -27.61 -12.96
N ARG A 61 -8.75 -26.53 -13.09
CA ARG A 61 -9.88 -26.50 -14.04
C ARG A 61 -9.43 -26.50 -15.50
N VAL A 62 -8.35 -25.78 -15.82
CA VAL A 62 -7.80 -25.75 -17.17
C VAL A 62 -7.24 -27.12 -17.55
N ASP A 63 -6.52 -27.75 -16.62
CA ASP A 63 -5.99 -29.10 -16.79
C ASP A 63 -7.10 -30.14 -16.99
N ALA A 64 -8.13 -30.14 -16.12
CA ALA A 64 -9.28 -31.02 -16.28
C ALA A 64 -10.04 -30.81 -17.60
N ALA A 65 -10.13 -29.57 -18.09
CA ALA A 65 -10.72 -29.27 -19.39
C ALA A 65 -9.86 -29.76 -20.55
N PHE A 66 -8.54 -29.67 -20.43
CA PHE A 66 -7.58 -30.19 -21.39
C PHE A 66 -7.65 -31.72 -21.45
N ASP A 67 -7.56 -32.39 -20.31
CA ASP A 67 -7.72 -33.85 -20.19
C ASP A 67 -9.06 -34.30 -20.77
N GLY A 68 -10.13 -33.57 -20.50
CA GLY A 68 -11.47 -33.85 -21.05
C GLY A 68 -11.62 -33.61 -22.56
N LEU A 69 -10.73 -32.83 -23.20
CA LEU A 69 -10.69 -32.62 -24.65
C LEU A 69 -9.86 -33.71 -25.33
N VAL A 70 -8.68 -33.95 -24.77
CA VAL A 70 -7.63 -34.83 -25.29
C VAL A 70 -7.95 -36.30 -25.04
N GLY A 71 -8.61 -36.62 -23.92
CA GLY A 71 -9.10 -37.97 -23.62
C GLY A 71 -10.25 -38.44 -24.50
N ARG A 72 -10.78 -37.59 -25.41
CA ARG A 72 -11.84 -37.98 -26.35
C ARG A 72 -11.33 -38.76 -27.56
N TYR A 73 -10.03 -38.74 -27.81
CA TYR A 73 -9.42 -39.39 -28.97
C TYR A 73 -8.33 -40.36 -28.51
N ASP A 74 -8.38 -41.61 -29.00
CA ASP A 74 -7.40 -42.65 -28.62
C ASP A 74 -5.95 -42.28 -28.95
N VAL A 75 -5.75 -41.47 -30.00
CA VAL A 75 -4.42 -40.97 -30.42
C VAL A 75 -3.83 -39.98 -29.42
N THR A 76 -4.68 -39.24 -28.70
CA THR A 76 -4.25 -38.21 -27.75
C THR A 76 -4.45 -38.62 -26.29
N ALA A 77 -5.08 -39.77 -26.02
CA ALA A 77 -5.19 -40.38 -24.69
C ALA A 77 -3.89 -40.40 -23.86
N PRO A 78 -2.68 -40.66 -24.40
CA PRO A 78 -1.44 -40.63 -23.60
C PRO A 78 -1.04 -39.23 -23.11
N MET A 79 -1.69 -38.16 -23.58
CA MET A 79 -1.45 -36.79 -23.11
C MET A 79 -2.34 -36.40 -21.92
N VAL A 80 -3.26 -37.26 -21.49
CA VAL A 80 -4.04 -37.08 -20.25
C VAL A 80 -3.12 -37.24 -19.05
N GLU A 81 -3.28 -36.41 -18.02
CA GLU A 81 -2.39 -36.35 -16.83
C GLU A 81 -0.93 -35.96 -17.14
N TRP A 82 -0.65 -35.36 -18.30
CA TRP A 82 0.72 -34.94 -18.63
C TRP A 82 1.24 -33.86 -17.68
N VAL A 83 0.34 -33.06 -17.09
CA VAL A 83 0.64 -32.10 -16.05
C VAL A 83 0.33 -32.71 -14.69
N SER A 84 1.37 -33.10 -13.95
CA SER A 84 1.19 -33.66 -12.60
C SER A 84 0.66 -32.61 -11.62
N LEU A 85 0.03 -33.06 -10.52
CA LEU A 85 -0.42 -32.18 -9.44
C LEU A 85 0.71 -31.29 -8.90
N GLU A 86 1.90 -31.85 -8.73
CA GLU A 86 3.09 -31.09 -8.28
C GLU A 86 3.43 -29.96 -9.27
N LEU A 87 3.37 -30.23 -10.58
CA LEU A 87 3.64 -29.23 -11.60
C LEU A 87 2.54 -28.15 -11.62
N ARG A 88 1.27 -28.51 -11.46
CA ARG A 88 0.15 -27.55 -11.35
C ARG A 88 0.33 -26.61 -10.16
N THR A 89 0.65 -27.15 -8.98
CA THR A 89 0.91 -26.33 -7.79
C THR A 89 2.13 -25.43 -7.97
N ARG A 90 3.21 -25.94 -8.58
CA ARG A 90 4.41 -25.14 -8.86
C ARG A 90 4.12 -23.99 -9.83
N ILE A 91 3.32 -24.23 -10.87
CA ILE A 91 2.90 -23.20 -11.83
C ILE A 91 2.07 -22.12 -11.12
N ALA A 92 1.08 -22.51 -10.31
CA ALA A 92 0.24 -21.57 -9.56
C ALA A 92 1.08 -20.65 -8.66
N ARG A 93 2.02 -21.22 -7.90
CA ARG A 93 2.92 -20.45 -7.03
C ARG A 93 3.82 -19.47 -7.78
N ILE A 94 4.39 -19.89 -8.92
CA ILE A 94 5.22 -19.00 -9.75
C ILE A 94 4.36 -17.86 -10.31
N LEU A 95 3.13 -18.15 -10.74
CA LEU A 95 2.19 -17.14 -11.20
C LEU A 95 1.82 -16.18 -10.09
N ALA A 96 1.51 -16.68 -8.88
CA ALA A 96 1.20 -15.87 -7.70
C ALA A 96 2.36 -14.93 -7.34
N LEU A 97 3.59 -15.45 -7.25
CA LEU A 97 4.80 -14.66 -6.96
C LEU A 97 5.06 -13.59 -8.04
N THR A 98 4.92 -13.96 -9.31
CA THR A 98 5.08 -13.00 -10.42
C THR A 98 4.05 -11.88 -10.32
N TRP A 99 2.82 -12.24 -9.94
CA TRP A 99 1.72 -11.30 -9.76
C TRP A 99 1.94 -10.37 -8.58
N GLU A 100 2.39 -10.91 -7.45
CA GLU A 100 2.76 -10.19 -6.23
C GLU A 100 3.82 -9.13 -6.54
N LEU A 101 4.93 -9.52 -7.17
CA LEU A 101 6.01 -8.61 -7.55
C LEU A 101 5.55 -7.54 -8.54
N ALA A 102 4.71 -7.89 -9.51
CA ALA A 102 4.12 -6.93 -10.44
C ALA A 102 3.22 -5.91 -9.70
N ALA A 103 2.43 -6.37 -8.74
CA ALA A 103 1.57 -5.51 -7.93
C ALA A 103 2.39 -4.58 -7.03
N ASP A 104 3.48 -5.06 -6.41
CA ASP A 104 4.40 -4.22 -5.62
C ASP A 104 5.04 -3.11 -6.45
N LEU A 105 5.48 -3.41 -7.67
CA LEU A 105 5.99 -2.40 -8.60
C LEU A 105 4.94 -1.33 -8.93
N VAL A 106 3.66 -1.72 -9.02
CA VAL A 106 2.56 -0.82 -9.39
C VAL A 106 2.05 -0.01 -8.19
N LEU A 107 1.97 -0.61 -7.00
CA LEU A 107 1.33 -0.04 -5.82
C LEU A 107 2.29 0.45 -4.73
N ALA A 108 3.34 -0.33 -4.44
CA ALA A 108 4.26 -0.05 -3.35
C ALA A 108 5.39 0.90 -3.78
N LEU A 109 5.94 0.71 -4.98
CA LEU A 109 7.03 1.56 -5.51
C LEU A 109 6.72 3.07 -5.52
N PRO A 110 5.49 3.53 -5.85
CA PRO A 110 5.14 4.95 -5.74
C PRO A 110 5.34 5.56 -4.34
N ALA A 111 5.34 4.74 -3.28
CA ALA A 111 5.59 5.16 -1.91
C ALA A 111 7.04 5.60 -1.67
N LEU A 112 8.02 5.08 -2.40
CA LEU A 112 9.42 5.54 -2.30
C LEU A 112 9.60 6.98 -2.77
N GLY A 113 8.76 7.43 -3.70
CA GLY A 113 8.74 8.84 -4.12
C GLY A 113 7.99 9.76 -3.16
N TYR A 114 7.52 9.27 -2.01
CA TYR A 114 6.81 10.07 -1.03
C TYR A 114 7.75 11.12 -0.44
N ARG A 115 7.42 12.40 -0.67
CA ARG A 115 8.09 13.54 -0.06
C ARG A 115 7.05 14.37 0.66
N GLU A 116 7.13 14.44 1.99
CA GLU A 116 6.37 15.45 2.74
C GLU A 116 6.88 16.83 2.32
N ALA A 117 5.97 17.74 1.96
CA ALA A 117 6.32 19.13 1.77
C ALA A 117 6.61 19.72 3.15
N THR A 118 7.85 19.59 3.60
CA THR A 118 8.27 20.13 4.89
C THR A 118 8.42 21.64 4.74
N ALA A 119 7.39 22.39 5.13
CA ALA A 119 7.47 23.84 5.31
C ALA A 119 8.59 24.24 6.32
N ALA A 120 9.09 23.31 7.12
CA ALA A 120 10.12 23.53 8.14
C ALA A 120 11.57 23.33 7.67
N ALA A 121 11.82 22.97 6.40
CA ALA A 121 13.17 22.72 5.88
C ALA A 121 13.62 23.73 4.81
N VAL A 122 12.92 24.86 4.66
CA VAL A 122 13.40 25.94 3.81
C VAL A 122 14.45 26.71 4.60
N LYS A 123 15.74 26.47 4.31
CA LYS A 123 16.79 27.41 4.74
C LYS A 123 16.37 28.82 4.27
N PRO A 124 16.51 29.88 5.08
CA PRO A 124 16.11 31.24 4.68
C PRO A 124 16.78 31.73 3.37
N ALA A 125 17.90 31.12 2.98
CA ALA A 125 18.59 31.39 1.72
C ALA A 125 17.96 30.68 0.49
N GLU A 126 17.20 29.60 0.69
CA GLU A 126 16.53 28.83 -0.36
C GLU A 126 15.06 29.26 -0.56
N SER A 127 14.46 29.99 0.39
CA SER A 127 13.11 30.55 0.25
C SER A 127 13.01 31.55 -0.91
N TRP A 128 14.07 32.34 -1.12
CA TRP A 128 14.15 33.28 -2.24
C TRP A 128 14.27 32.58 -3.59
N ARG A 129 15.02 31.46 -3.68
CA ARG A 129 15.09 30.64 -4.91
C ARG A 129 13.78 29.90 -5.18
N ALA A 130 13.15 29.34 -4.15
CA ALA A 130 11.84 28.68 -4.27
C ALA A 130 10.70 29.66 -4.61
N ALA A 131 10.82 30.93 -4.22
CA ALA A 131 9.90 32.01 -4.62
C ALA A 131 10.12 32.46 -6.08
N LEU A 132 11.37 32.37 -6.58
CA LEU A 132 11.72 32.67 -7.97
C LEU A 132 11.43 31.51 -8.94
N GLU A 133 11.58 30.27 -8.51
CA GLU A 133 11.33 29.08 -9.34
C GLU A 133 9.86 28.68 -9.44
N GLY A 134 8.96 29.37 -8.73
CA GLY A 134 7.55 29.03 -8.68
C GLY A 134 7.35 27.69 -8.00
N GLN A 135 7.02 27.70 -6.70
CA GLN A 135 6.55 26.49 -6.03
C GLN A 135 5.38 25.90 -6.83
N GLU A 136 5.60 24.75 -7.49
CA GLU A 136 4.50 23.93 -8.00
C GLU A 136 3.65 23.54 -6.78
N ALA A 137 2.59 24.31 -6.54
CA ALA A 137 1.69 24.10 -5.43
C ALA A 137 1.12 22.69 -5.56
N LYS A 138 1.52 21.78 -4.65
CA LYS A 138 0.96 20.43 -4.61
C LYS A 138 -0.56 20.55 -4.58
N PRO A 139 -1.29 19.95 -5.54
CA PRO A 139 -2.72 20.15 -5.63
C PRO A 139 -3.40 19.65 -4.36
N SER A 140 -4.30 20.48 -3.81
CA SER A 140 -5.15 20.07 -2.68
C SER A 140 -5.90 18.78 -3.03
N TRP A 141 -6.15 17.93 -2.02
CA TRP A 141 -6.87 16.66 -2.22
C TRP A 141 -8.23 16.87 -2.91
N ARG A 142 -8.91 17.98 -2.62
CA ARG A 142 -10.17 18.36 -3.27
C ARG A 142 -9.99 18.58 -4.77
N ALA A 143 -8.89 19.23 -5.15
CA ALA A 143 -8.55 19.47 -6.55
C ALA A 143 -8.20 18.17 -7.28
N LEU A 144 -7.47 17.26 -6.63
CA LEU A 144 -7.18 15.92 -7.18
C LEU A 144 -8.48 15.12 -7.41
N TRP A 145 -9.37 15.11 -6.41
CA TRP A 145 -10.66 14.44 -6.53
C TRP A 145 -11.53 15.02 -7.64
N GLN A 146 -11.65 16.35 -7.72
CA GLN A 146 -12.38 17.03 -8.78
C GLN A 146 -11.81 16.71 -10.18
N ARG A 147 -10.49 16.61 -10.33
CA ARG A 147 -9.88 16.21 -11.61
C ARG A 147 -10.21 14.76 -11.97
N CYS A 148 -10.20 13.85 -11.00
CA CYS A 148 -10.54 12.45 -11.23
C CYS A 148 -12.02 12.27 -11.64
N LEU A 149 -12.91 13.09 -11.08
CA LEU A 149 -14.31 13.14 -11.49
C LEU A 149 -14.49 13.72 -12.90
N ARG A 150 -13.75 14.77 -13.27
CA ARG A 150 -13.86 15.43 -14.58
C ARG A 150 -13.23 14.65 -15.73
N GLN A 151 -12.21 13.85 -15.43
CA GLN A 151 -11.48 13.06 -16.42
C GLN A 151 -11.24 11.65 -15.88
N PRO A 152 -12.29 10.80 -15.87
CA PRO A 152 -12.19 9.45 -15.36
C PRO A 152 -11.29 8.63 -16.28
N THR A 153 -10.22 8.08 -15.71
CA THR A 153 -9.41 7.04 -16.37
C THR A 153 -9.36 5.82 -15.46
N PRO A 154 -9.22 4.59 -16.00
CA PRO A 154 -9.10 3.38 -15.20
C PRO A 154 -8.01 3.53 -14.12
N MET A 155 -6.89 4.15 -14.49
CA MET A 155 -5.75 4.36 -13.60
C MET A 155 -6.03 5.31 -12.43
N ARG A 156 -6.85 6.36 -12.64
CA ARG A 156 -7.22 7.33 -11.59
C ARG A 156 -8.22 6.78 -10.57
N TRP A 157 -8.95 5.72 -10.91
CA TRP A 157 -9.96 5.11 -10.03
C TRP A 157 -9.49 3.77 -9.45
N LEU A 158 -9.07 2.85 -10.31
CA LEU A 158 -8.78 1.48 -9.90
C LEU A 158 -7.51 1.39 -9.06
N ARG A 159 -6.46 2.18 -9.35
CA ARG A 159 -5.24 2.16 -8.52
C ARG A 159 -5.45 2.62 -7.08
N PRO A 160 -6.06 3.79 -6.79
CA PRO A 160 -6.29 4.20 -5.40
C PRO A 160 -7.27 3.28 -4.68
N LEU A 161 -8.27 2.73 -5.37
CA LEU A 161 -9.18 1.73 -4.79
C LEU A 161 -8.45 0.42 -4.47
N ALA A 162 -7.62 -0.08 -5.39
CA ALA A 162 -6.79 -1.25 -5.15
C ALA A 162 -5.79 -1.02 -4.01
N THR A 163 -5.16 0.17 -3.97
CA THR A 163 -4.30 0.58 -2.86
C THR A 163 -5.07 0.55 -1.55
N ALA A 164 -6.29 1.08 -1.52
CA ALA A 164 -7.11 1.08 -0.31
C ALA A 164 -7.43 -0.34 0.17
N ALA A 165 -7.84 -1.23 -0.74
CA ALA A 165 -8.11 -2.63 -0.41
C ALA A 165 -6.87 -3.33 0.17
N VAL A 166 -5.73 -3.18 -0.50
CA VAL A 166 -4.44 -3.76 -0.11
C VAL A 166 -3.96 -3.20 1.24
N VAL A 167 -4.04 -1.88 1.43
CA VAL A 167 -3.68 -1.23 2.69
C VAL A 167 -4.55 -1.71 3.85
N VAL A 168 -5.85 -1.93 3.60
CA VAL A 168 -6.76 -2.50 4.60
C VAL A 168 -6.34 -3.93 4.94
N ALA A 169 -6.06 -4.77 3.94
CA ALA A 169 -5.55 -6.12 4.15
C ALA A 169 -4.24 -6.12 4.97
N GLY A 170 -3.27 -5.26 4.60
CA GLY A 170 -2.02 -5.13 5.32
C GLY A 170 -2.20 -4.66 6.77
N ALA A 171 -3.09 -3.69 7.00
CA ALA A 171 -3.40 -3.22 8.35
C ALA A 171 -4.10 -4.31 9.19
N CYS A 172 -4.96 -5.14 8.58
CA CYS A 172 -5.53 -6.31 9.24
C CYS A 172 -4.46 -7.34 9.62
N THR A 173 -3.48 -7.60 8.75
CA THR A 173 -2.36 -8.51 9.04
C THR A 173 -1.54 -8.01 10.23
N VAL A 174 -1.21 -6.72 10.28
CA VAL A 174 -0.52 -6.09 11.42
C VAL A 174 -1.34 -6.22 12.70
N ALA A 175 -2.66 -5.94 12.63
CA ALA A 175 -3.56 -6.05 13.77
C ALA A 175 -3.67 -7.50 14.30
N LYS A 176 -3.79 -8.50 13.42
CA LYS A 176 -3.80 -9.93 13.78
C LYS A 176 -2.50 -10.35 14.47
N LEU A 177 -1.36 -9.93 13.93
CA LEU A 177 -0.06 -10.23 14.50
C LEU A 177 0.05 -9.61 15.90
N MET A 178 -0.38 -8.35 16.06
CA MET A 178 -0.40 -7.69 17.36
C MET A 178 -1.34 -8.39 18.35
N GLN A 179 -2.54 -8.78 17.93
CA GLN A 179 -3.48 -9.56 18.75
C GLN A 179 -2.84 -10.87 19.24
N GLY A 180 -2.26 -11.66 18.32
CA GLY A 180 -1.65 -12.94 18.65
C GLY A 180 -0.48 -12.79 19.63
N THR A 181 0.41 -11.84 19.38
CA THR A 181 1.58 -11.58 20.26
C THR A 181 1.17 -11.13 21.66
N VAL A 182 0.23 -10.20 21.77
CA VAL A 182 -0.26 -9.68 23.06
C VAL A 182 -1.00 -10.76 23.82
N TYR A 183 -1.90 -11.49 23.16
CA TYR A 183 -2.67 -12.55 23.80
C TYR A 183 -1.74 -13.61 24.39
N LEU A 184 -0.81 -14.14 23.60
CA LEU A 184 0.13 -15.15 24.07
C LEU A 184 1.00 -14.65 25.23
N SER A 185 1.43 -13.39 25.18
CA SER A 185 2.28 -12.80 26.23
C SER A 185 1.53 -12.55 27.53
N TRP A 186 0.25 -12.17 27.48
CA TRP A 186 -0.53 -11.82 28.68
C TRP A 186 -1.34 -12.98 29.24
N ARG A 187 -1.63 -14.01 28.43
CA ARG A 187 -2.46 -15.15 28.84
C ARG A 187 -1.92 -15.85 30.08
N GLU A 188 -0.61 -16.07 30.13
CA GLU A 188 0.04 -16.74 31.27
C GLU A 188 0.06 -15.87 32.54
N LEU A 189 0.09 -14.54 32.39
CA LEU A 189 0.25 -13.60 33.50
C LEU A 189 -1.08 -13.10 34.08
N MET A 190 -2.07 -12.87 33.23
CA MET A 190 -3.31 -12.13 33.56
C MET A 190 -4.58 -12.98 33.38
N GLY A 191 -4.43 -14.22 32.91
CA GLY A 191 -5.53 -15.11 32.60
C GLY A 191 -6.17 -14.84 31.23
N ASP A 192 -7.00 -15.80 30.79
CA ASP A 192 -7.47 -15.91 29.40
C ASP A 192 -8.35 -14.74 28.97
N GLN A 193 -9.28 -14.32 29.82
CA GLN A 193 -10.26 -13.27 29.49
C GLN A 193 -9.61 -11.89 29.38
N VAL A 194 -8.74 -11.52 30.33
CA VAL A 194 -8.08 -10.21 30.32
C VAL A 194 -7.12 -10.10 29.14
N ALA A 195 -6.38 -11.17 28.86
CA ALA A 195 -5.49 -11.24 27.71
C ALA A 195 -6.25 -11.11 26.38
N ASP A 196 -7.40 -11.77 26.22
CA ASP A 196 -8.20 -11.68 25.00
C ASP A 196 -8.76 -10.27 24.77
N TRP A 197 -9.41 -9.68 25.77
CA TRP A 197 -9.93 -8.30 25.67
C TRP A 197 -8.83 -7.28 25.38
N GLY A 198 -7.70 -7.39 26.10
CA GLY A 198 -6.55 -6.53 25.91
C GLY A 198 -5.96 -6.64 24.51
N ALA A 199 -5.79 -7.87 24.01
CA ALA A 199 -5.26 -8.15 22.68
C ALA A 199 -6.18 -7.62 21.57
N ARG A 200 -7.50 -7.83 21.67
CA ARG A 200 -8.49 -7.32 20.70
C ARG A 200 -8.54 -5.80 20.68
N GLY A 201 -8.60 -5.17 21.85
CA GLY A 201 -8.61 -3.71 21.97
C GLY A 201 -7.36 -3.07 21.35
N LEU A 202 -6.20 -3.66 21.62
CA LEU A 202 -4.93 -3.24 21.01
C LEU A 202 -4.93 -3.47 19.50
N ALA A 203 -5.40 -4.62 19.01
CA ALA A 203 -5.47 -4.91 17.59
C ALA A 203 -6.34 -3.90 16.83
N VAL A 204 -7.53 -3.56 17.36
CA VAL A 204 -8.39 -2.50 16.80
C VAL A 204 -7.68 -1.15 16.81
N GLY A 205 -6.98 -0.83 17.91
CA GLY A 205 -6.16 0.39 18.02
C GLY A 205 -5.07 0.46 16.95
N ALA A 206 -4.34 -0.64 16.72
CA ALA A 206 -3.34 -0.73 15.64
C ALA A 206 -3.97 -0.59 14.26
N LEU A 207 -5.07 -1.28 13.99
CA LEU A 207 -5.78 -1.19 12.71
C LEU A 207 -6.15 0.27 12.40
N VAL A 208 -6.84 0.94 13.33
CA VAL A 208 -7.25 2.34 13.17
C VAL A 208 -6.04 3.26 13.06
N GLY A 209 -5.03 3.06 13.92
CA GLY A 209 -3.81 3.86 13.93
C GLY A 209 -3.04 3.77 12.61
N VAL A 210 -2.83 2.56 12.09
CA VAL A 210 -2.14 2.30 10.81
C VAL A 210 -2.92 2.90 9.64
N LEU A 211 -4.25 2.72 9.59
CA LEU A 211 -5.08 3.28 8.52
C LEU A 211 -5.08 4.81 8.52
N ALA A 212 -5.22 5.42 9.70
CA ALA A 212 -5.26 6.88 9.85
C ALA A 212 -3.90 7.54 9.54
N THR A 213 -2.79 6.90 9.96
CA THR A 213 -1.45 7.49 9.82
C THR A 213 -0.78 7.16 8.49
N LEU A 214 -0.86 5.91 8.02
CA LEU A 214 -0.18 5.42 6.83
C LEU A 214 -1.17 5.14 5.69
N GLY A 215 -2.29 4.50 5.99
CA GLY A 215 -3.18 3.99 4.95
C GLY A 215 -3.74 5.07 4.03
N TRP A 216 -4.30 6.14 4.59
CA TRP A 216 -4.78 7.28 3.81
C TRP A 216 -3.67 7.93 2.98
N ARG A 217 -2.44 8.01 3.52
CA ARG A 217 -1.28 8.59 2.82
C ARG A 217 -0.86 7.73 1.64
N ALA A 218 -0.87 6.41 1.77
CA ALA A 218 -0.57 5.47 0.68
C ALA A 218 -1.58 5.63 -0.47
N VAL A 219 -2.87 5.71 -0.15
CA VAL A 219 -3.95 5.92 -1.14
C VAL A 219 -3.78 7.25 -1.87
N LEU A 220 -3.58 8.34 -1.12
CA LEU A 220 -3.35 9.67 -1.72
C LEU A 220 -2.08 9.69 -2.57
N ARG A 221 -1.02 9.01 -2.15
CA ARG A 221 0.23 8.95 -2.92
C ARG A 221 0.03 8.21 -4.24
N ASN A 222 -0.68 7.09 -4.23
CA ASN A 222 -1.03 6.35 -5.45
C ASN A 222 -1.95 7.16 -6.36
N LEU A 223 -2.90 7.92 -5.80
CA LEU A 223 -3.74 8.85 -6.56
C LEU A 223 -2.90 9.95 -7.23
N GLN A 224 -1.96 10.58 -6.52
CA GLN A 224 -1.06 11.60 -7.07
C GLN A 224 -0.18 11.03 -8.18
N HIS A 225 0.37 9.83 -7.97
CA HIS A 225 1.20 9.16 -8.96
C HIS A 225 0.38 8.81 -10.21
N ALA A 226 -0.84 8.30 -10.03
CA ALA A 226 -1.76 8.03 -11.14
C ALA A 226 -2.14 9.30 -11.92
N ASP A 227 -2.44 10.41 -11.22
CA ASP A 227 -2.76 11.69 -11.86
C ASP A 227 -1.57 12.23 -12.66
N ALA A 228 -0.35 12.19 -12.09
CA ALA A 228 0.86 12.65 -12.76
C ALA A 228 1.18 11.84 -14.02
N ALA A 229 1.07 10.50 -13.96
CA ALA A 229 1.29 9.64 -15.11
C ALA A 229 0.22 9.83 -16.20
N CYS A 230 -1.05 10.07 -15.83
CA CYS A 230 -2.09 10.45 -16.79
C CYS A 230 -1.92 11.87 -17.36
N ALA A 231 -1.17 12.75 -16.70
CA ALA A 231 -0.85 14.07 -17.24
C ALA A 231 0.27 14.01 -18.29
N GLN A 232 1.23 13.09 -18.14
CA GLN A 232 2.36 12.88 -19.05
C GLN A 232 1.97 12.17 -20.35
N GLU A 233 1.03 11.23 -20.28
CA GLU A 233 0.53 10.51 -21.46
C GLU A 233 -0.92 10.94 -21.76
N ARG A 234 -1.24 11.29 -23.00
CA ARG A 234 -2.61 11.65 -23.42
C ARG A 234 -3.18 10.63 -24.42
N GLY A 235 -4.51 10.47 -24.41
CA GLY A 235 -5.25 9.67 -25.38
C GLY A 235 -5.10 8.15 -25.18
N ARG A 236 -4.99 7.40 -26.27
CA ARG A 236 -5.01 5.92 -26.28
C ARG A 236 -3.90 5.28 -25.43
N ARG A 237 -2.70 5.86 -25.40
CA ARG A 237 -1.55 5.30 -24.64
C ARG A 237 -1.78 5.32 -23.13
N ALA A 238 -2.32 6.42 -22.61
CA ALA A 238 -2.69 6.53 -21.20
C ALA A 238 -3.76 5.52 -20.80
N PHE A 239 -4.70 5.25 -21.72
CA PHE A 239 -5.73 4.24 -21.51
C PHE A 239 -5.16 2.81 -21.51
N THR A 240 -4.33 2.44 -22.49
CA THR A 240 -3.73 1.09 -22.55
C THR A 240 -2.79 0.85 -21.38
N ARG A 241 -1.95 1.81 -21.02
CA ARG A 241 -1.07 1.73 -19.84
C ARG A 241 -1.87 1.63 -18.55
N GLY A 242 -2.95 2.40 -18.46
CA GLY A 242 -3.91 2.32 -17.36
C GLY A 242 -4.51 0.93 -17.25
N LEU A 243 -5.01 0.36 -18.35
CA LEU A 243 -5.59 -0.98 -18.39
C LEU A 243 -4.60 -2.06 -17.99
N LEU A 244 -3.36 -2.02 -18.48
CA LEU A 244 -2.32 -2.99 -18.09
C LEU A 244 -2.04 -2.92 -16.59
N GLY A 245 -1.91 -1.72 -16.04
CA GLY A 245 -1.81 -1.54 -14.60
C GLY A 245 -3.02 -2.13 -13.87
N CYS A 246 -4.23 -1.84 -14.34
CA CYS A 246 -5.47 -2.32 -13.75
C CYS A 246 -5.61 -3.85 -13.80
N ALA A 247 -5.14 -4.49 -14.87
CA ALA A 247 -5.17 -5.94 -15.01
C ALA A 247 -4.37 -6.62 -13.90
N VAL A 248 -3.26 -6.01 -13.45
CA VAL A 248 -2.46 -6.52 -12.32
C VAL A 248 -3.17 -6.27 -10.99
N VAL A 249 -3.66 -5.04 -10.75
CA VAL A 249 -4.14 -4.68 -9.41
C VAL A 249 -5.58 -5.08 -9.09
N VAL A 250 -6.46 -5.21 -10.08
CA VAL A 250 -7.87 -5.52 -9.84
C VAL A 250 -8.08 -6.91 -9.24
N PRO A 251 -7.48 -7.99 -9.77
CA PRO A 251 -7.62 -9.33 -9.17
C PRO A 251 -7.12 -9.37 -7.74
N LEU A 252 -6.01 -8.69 -7.47
CA LEU A 252 -5.44 -8.58 -6.13
C LEU A 252 -6.34 -7.77 -5.17
N ALA A 253 -6.92 -6.66 -5.64
CA ALA A 253 -7.87 -5.87 -4.84
C ALA A 253 -9.15 -6.68 -4.54
N LEU A 254 -9.63 -7.46 -5.50
CA LEU A 254 -10.75 -8.38 -5.28
C LEU A 254 -10.38 -9.45 -4.26
N ALA A 255 -9.20 -10.07 -4.39
CA ALA A 255 -8.71 -11.05 -3.42
C ALA A 255 -8.61 -10.44 -2.00
N ALA A 256 -8.04 -9.25 -1.87
CA ALA A 256 -7.95 -8.50 -0.61
C ALA A 256 -9.31 -8.20 0.02
N VAL A 257 -10.32 -7.83 -0.79
CA VAL A 257 -11.68 -7.57 -0.30
C VAL A 257 -12.42 -8.85 0.05
N LEU A 258 -12.24 -9.91 -0.74
CA LEU A 258 -12.87 -11.21 -0.48
C LEU A 258 -12.30 -11.86 0.78
N ASP A 259 -11.01 -11.66 1.05
CA ASP A 259 -10.40 -12.08 2.30
C ASP A 259 -10.57 -11.06 3.43
N ALA A 260 -11.26 -9.93 3.23
CA ALA A 260 -11.54 -8.92 4.28
C ALA A 260 -12.51 -9.39 5.38
N THR A 261 -12.84 -10.69 5.39
CA THR A 261 -13.41 -11.45 6.50
C THR A 261 -12.86 -11.11 7.92
N PRO A 262 -11.59 -10.74 8.14
CA PRO A 262 -11.09 -10.47 9.48
C PRO A 262 -11.51 -9.13 10.08
N LEU A 263 -12.07 -8.18 9.32
CA LEU A 263 -12.62 -6.97 9.96
C LEU A 263 -13.75 -7.32 10.93
N VAL A 264 -14.53 -8.35 10.60
CA VAL A 264 -15.61 -8.85 11.47
C VAL A 264 -15.06 -9.77 12.56
N SER A 265 -13.90 -10.41 12.36
CA SER A 265 -13.31 -11.31 13.37
C SER A 265 -12.79 -10.57 14.59
N PHE A 266 -12.41 -9.29 14.48
CA PHE A 266 -12.05 -8.49 15.65
C PHE A 266 -13.25 -8.14 16.55
N LEU A 267 -14.47 -8.28 16.02
CA LEU A 267 -15.73 -7.94 16.71
C LEU A 267 -16.48 -9.15 17.26
N ARG A 268 -16.00 -10.38 16.98
CA ARG A 268 -16.56 -11.65 17.47
C ARG A 268 -15.60 -12.25 18.48
#